data_AF-A0A936L335-F1
#
_entry.id   AF-A0A936L335-F1
#
_cell.length_a   1.000
_cell.length_b   1.000
_cell.length_c   1.000
_cell.angle_alpha   90.00
_cell.angle_beta   90.00
_cell.angle_gamma   90.00
#
_symmetry.space_group_name_H-M   'P 1'
#
loop_
_entity.id
_entity.type
_entity.pdbx_description
1 polymer ?
#
loop_
_entity_poly.entity_id
_entity_poly.type
_entity_poly.pdbx_seq_one_letter_code
_entity_poly.pdbx_strand_id
1 'polypeptide(L)'
;MSTHSDISLPLTPGEFYHIYNRGNEKRLIFFERGHYFRFLQKLAEYMKGYVDFYAYALLPNHFHLCIEIKSTEEIINEAKKTKFLDIDSLFKRRYVMSWLMKELSQPNIKTPQTEGENDIAFEHATRLTVPPIWNEQLLLKHLPKIMEYSLFDLVELLNELPEQDNKVCTKHASYLEELSPERQLVSYLVSERFRRFLLSHARYINETRGRTGSLFQKAFRRKHLFDPSDVKSVITYINHNPIHHGIGGDYNSYDWTSYKSSIHNYTSLINKTKLWTLFSDVSGFIEEHKRYQQHRWENERYYIEEV
;
A
#
# COMPACT_ATOMS: atom_id res chain seq x y z
N MET A 1 20.52 11.05 8.55
CA MET A 1 19.28 11.42 9.26
C MET A 1 18.15 11.53 8.25
N SER A 2 17.16 10.64 8.31
CA SER A 2 15.84 10.84 7.67
C SER A 2 14.81 10.17 8.58
N THR A 3 14.29 10.94 9.53
CA THR A 3 13.27 10.55 10.52
C THR A 3 11.85 10.83 10.02
N HIS A 4 11.68 11.19 8.74
CA HIS A 4 10.37 11.36 8.16
C HIS A 4 9.88 10.04 7.57
N SER A 5 9.02 9.36 8.33
CA SER A 5 8.13 8.33 7.79
C SER A 5 7.29 8.97 6.69
N ASP A 6 7.71 8.82 5.44
CA ASP A 6 7.03 9.52 4.36
C ASP A 6 5.75 8.76 4.02
N ILE A 7 4.64 9.25 4.56
CA ILE A 7 3.28 8.80 4.23
C ILE A 7 3.03 8.90 2.72
N SER A 8 3.85 9.69 2.02
CA SER A 8 3.79 9.96 0.59
C SER A 8 4.49 8.94 -0.30
N LEU A 9 5.35 8.07 0.24
CA LEU A 9 6.19 7.23 -0.62
C LEU A 9 5.32 6.22 -1.38
N PRO A 10 5.50 6.08 -2.70
CA PRO A 10 4.86 5.01 -3.44
C PRO A 10 5.33 3.64 -2.92
N LEU A 11 4.44 2.65 -2.95
CA LEU A 11 4.76 1.26 -2.67
C LEU A 11 5.24 0.61 -3.96
N THR A 12 6.55 0.67 -4.18
CA THR A 12 7.16 0.33 -5.44
C THR A 12 7.36 -1.18 -5.56
N PRO A 13 7.04 -1.81 -6.71
CA PRO A 13 7.27 -3.24 -6.92
C PRO A 13 8.74 -3.65 -6.80
N GLY A 14 8.98 -4.80 -6.19
CA GLY A 14 10.31 -5.36 -5.89
C GLY A 14 10.99 -4.78 -4.65
N GLU A 15 10.37 -3.80 -3.99
CA GLU A 15 10.97 -3.06 -2.87
C GLU A 15 10.41 -3.49 -1.50
N PHE A 16 11.20 -3.27 -0.46
CA PHE A 16 10.89 -3.66 0.92
C PHE A 16 10.38 -2.48 1.75
N TYR A 17 9.34 -2.70 2.54
CA TYR A 17 8.76 -1.66 3.39
C TYR A 17 8.46 -2.16 4.80
N HIS A 18 8.77 -1.30 5.77
CA HIS A 18 8.18 -1.35 7.10
C HIS A 18 6.88 -0.55 7.08
N ILE A 19 5.74 -1.24 7.11
CA ILE A 19 4.40 -0.64 7.17
C ILE A 19 3.89 -0.66 8.59
N TYR A 20 3.31 0.44 9.04
CA TYR A 20 2.72 0.51 10.38
C TYR A 20 1.59 1.53 10.46
N ASN A 21 0.66 1.28 11.36
CA ASN A 21 -0.39 2.23 11.73
C ASN A 21 -0.83 1.98 13.17
N ARG A 22 -1.41 3.02 13.77
CA ARG A 22 -1.79 3.08 15.17
C ARG A 22 -3.24 3.56 15.30
N GLY A 23 -3.90 3.20 16.40
CA GLY A 23 -5.23 3.67 16.74
C GLY A 23 -5.26 5.19 16.91
N ASN A 24 -6.36 5.82 16.49
CA ASN A 24 -6.53 7.26 16.66
C ASN A 24 -6.51 7.60 18.16
N GLU A 25 -5.75 8.63 18.54
CA GLU A 25 -5.47 8.99 19.95
C GLU A 25 -4.85 7.81 20.75
N LYS A 26 -4.05 6.95 20.10
CA LYS A 26 -3.39 5.77 20.71
C LYS A 26 -4.38 4.76 21.32
N ARG A 27 -5.65 4.83 20.92
CA ARG A 27 -6.71 3.91 21.38
C ARG A 27 -6.49 2.50 20.85
N LEU A 28 -7.13 1.55 21.53
CA LEU A 28 -7.09 0.14 21.15
C LEU A 28 -7.71 -0.07 19.77
N ILE A 29 -7.03 -0.88 18.96
CA ILE A 29 -7.46 -1.40 17.66
C ILE A 29 -7.76 -2.91 17.73
N PHE A 30 -7.30 -3.57 18.80
CA PHE A 30 -7.66 -4.92 19.18
C PHE A 30 -8.11 -4.93 20.65
N PHE A 31 -9.23 -5.60 20.90
CA PHE A 31 -9.87 -5.62 22.22
C PHE A 31 -9.97 -7.04 22.79
N GLU A 32 -9.91 -8.06 21.92
CA GLU A 32 -10.01 -9.46 22.29
C GLU A 32 -9.29 -10.34 21.26
N ARG A 33 -9.03 -11.59 21.63
CA ARG A 33 -8.27 -12.57 20.82
C ARG A 33 -8.80 -12.70 19.39
N GLY A 34 -10.13 -12.70 19.22
CA GLY A 34 -10.79 -12.82 17.92
C GLY A 34 -10.44 -11.68 16.94
N HIS A 35 -10.21 -10.47 17.44
CA HIS A 35 -9.88 -9.32 16.59
C HIS A 35 -8.51 -9.49 15.91
N TYR A 36 -7.53 -10.04 16.62
CA TYR A 36 -6.19 -10.30 16.09
C TYR A 36 -6.23 -11.36 14.98
N PHE A 37 -6.94 -12.47 15.21
CA PHE A 37 -7.12 -13.51 14.19
C PHE A 37 -7.80 -12.96 12.94
N ARG A 38 -8.90 -12.22 13.11
CA ARG A 38 -9.62 -11.61 11.99
C ARG A 38 -8.74 -10.62 11.22
N PHE A 39 -7.89 -9.86 11.91
CA PHE A 39 -6.93 -8.95 11.28
C PHE A 39 -5.94 -9.71 10.39
N LEU A 40 -5.31 -10.77 10.90
CA LEU A 40 -4.39 -11.60 10.12
C LEU A 40 -5.10 -12.29 8.94
N GLN A 41 -6.33 -12.78 9.15
CA GLN A 41 -7.14 -13.36 8.08
C GLN A 41 -7.41 -12.34 6.97
N LYS A 42 -7.90 -11.14 7.31
CA LYS A 42 -8.15 -10.11 6.29
C LYS A 42 -6.87 -9.60 5.66
N LEU A 43 -5.78 -9.50 6.42
CA LEU A 43 -4.49 -9.14 5.88
C LEU A 43 -4.07 -10.16 4.80
N ALA A 44 -4.23 -11.46 5.07
CA ALA A 44 -3.99 -12.52 4.08
C ALA A 44 -4.86 -12.35 2.83
N GLU A 45 -6.17 -12.15 3.01
CA GLU A 45 -7.14 -12.04 1.92
C GLU A 45 -6.89 -10.83 1.02
N TYR A 46 -6.73 -9.64 1.60
CA TYR A 46 -6.53 -8.39 0.85
C TYR A 46 -5.14 -8.30 0.22
N MET A 47 -4.13 -8.96 0.77
CA MET A 47 -2.76 -8.85 0.25
C MET A 47 -2.34 -10.02 -0.63
N LYS A 48 -3.19 -11.05 -0.76
CA LYS A 48 -2.92 -12.23 -1.57
C LYS A 48 -2.53 -11.83 -3.00
N GLY A 49 -1.33 -12.25 -3.40
CA GLY A 49 -0.77 -12.01 -4.73
C GLY A 49 -0.17 -10.62 -4.96
N TYR A 50 -0.17 -9.74 -3.95
CA TYR A 50 0.39 -8.39 -4.04
C TYR A 50 1.71 -8.21 -3.29
N VAL A 51 1.89 -8.92 -2.18
CA VAL A 51 3.06 -8.76 -1.31
C VAL A 51 3.54 -10.10 -0.77
N ASP A 52 4.81 -10.16 -0.36
CA ASP A 52 5.35 -11.20 0.49
C ASP A 52 5.55 -10.66 1.92
N PHE A 53 5.15 -11.41 2.93
CA PHE A 53 5.34 -11.03 4.33
C PHE A 53 6.60 -11.66 4.92
N TYR A 54 7.37 -10.86 5.66
CA TYR A 54 8.57 -11.30 6.36
C TYR A 54 8.42 -11.23 7.88
N ALA A 55 7.69 -10.24 8.38
CA ALA A 55 7.39 -10.12 9.80
C ALA A 55 6.09 -9.35 10.06
N TYR A 56 5.46 -9.62 11.20
CA TYR A 56 4.39 -8.79 11.76
C TYR A 56 4.45 -8.76 13.29
N ALA A 57 3.94 -7.67 13.86
CA ALA A 57 3.62 -7.56 15.28
C ALA A 57 2.31 -6.78 15.44
N LEU A 58 1.35 -7.38 16.16
CA LEU A 58 0.05 -6.76 16.45
C LEU A 58 -0.01 -6.41 17.94
N LEU A 59 0.04 -5.13 18.25
CA LEU A 59 -0.07 -4.62 19.61
C LEU A 59 -1.46 -4.04 19.83
N PRO A 60 -1.96 -3.96 21.08
CA PRO A 60 -3.34 -3.58 21.34
C PRO A 60 -3.80 -2.30 20.64
N ASN A 61 -2.91 -1.32 20.46
CA ASN A 61 -3.19 -0.04 19.83
C ASN A 61 -2.46 0.22 18.49
N HIS A 62 -1.61 -0.68 17.98
CA HIS A 62 -0.91 -0.46 16.70
C HIS A 62 -0.42 -1.78 16.10
N PHE A 63 0.07 -1.73 14.86
CA PHE A 63 0.68 -2.88 14.23
C PHE A 63 1.89 -2.49 13.39
N HIS A 64 2.80 -3.44 13.19
CA HIS A 64 3.92 -3.33 12.28
C HIS A 64 3.98 -4.54 11.34
N LEU A 65 4.37 -4.29 10.08
CA LEU A 65 4.57 -5.29 9.05
C LEU A 65 5.91 -5.03 8.35
N CYS A 66 6.67 -6.08 8.07
CA CYS A 66 7.75 -6.06 7.10
C CYS A 66 7.30 -6.82 5.86
N ILE A 67 7.23 -6.13 4.73
CA ILE A 67 6.73 -6.67 3.47
C ILE A 67 7.69 -6.37 2.33
N GLU A 68 7.65 -7.22 1.31
CA GLU A 68 8.18 -6.94 -0.02
C GLU A 68 7.00 -6.81 -0.97
N ILE A 69 6.99 -5.78 -1.81
CA ILE A 69 5.99 -5.66 -2.87
C ILE A 69 6.40 -6.59 -4.00
N LYS A 70 5.48 -7.45 -4.46
CA LYS A 70 5.75 -8.37 -5.58
C LYS A 70 6.11 -7.60 -6.86
N SER A 71 6.69 -8.32 -7.83
CA SER A 71 7.07 -7.72 -9.10
C SER A 71 5.84 -7.14 -9.84
N THR A 72 6.11 -6.19 -10.74
CA THR A 72 5.07 -5.58 -11.59
C THR A 72 4.25 -6.64 -12.32
N GLU A 73 4.93 -7.63 -12.92
CA GLU A 73 4.29 -8.70 -13.67
C GLU A 73 3.35 -9.55 -12.79
N GLU A 74 3.82 -10.00 -11.62
CA GLU A 74 3.02 -10.80 -10.69
C GLU A 74 1.76 -10.05 -10.26
N ILE A 75 1.90 -8.79 -9.87
CA ILE A 75 0.79 -7.98 -9.35
C ILE A 75 -0.26 -7.73 -10.42
N ILE A 76 0.19 -7.42 -11.63
CA ILE A 76 -0.71 -7.19 -12.74
C ILE A 76 -1.45 -8.48 -13.13
N ASN A 77 -0.74 -9.62 -13.15
CA ASN A 77 -1.36 -10.91 -13.42
C ASN A 77 -2.38 -11.29 -12.34
N GLU A 78 -2.14 -10.94 -11.08
CA GLU A 78 -3.13 -11.10 -10.01
C GLU A 78 -4.34 -10.16 -10.20
N ALA A 79 -4.09 -8.87 -10.49
CA ALA A 79 -5.13 -7.87 -10.66
C ALA A 79 -6.08 -8.20 -11.83
N LYS A 80 -5.58 -8.78 -12.92
CA LYS A 80 -6.38 -9.28 -14.04
C LYS A 80 -7.41 -10.33 -13.63
N LYS A 81 -7.07 -11.21 -12.67
CA LYS A 81 -8.01 -12.26 -12.20
C LYS A 81 -9.27 -11.67 -11.57
N THR A 82 -9.13 -10.49 -10.97
CA THR A 82 -10.25 -9.74 -10.37
C THR A 82 -10.80 -8.66 -11.31
N LYS A 83 -10.39 -8.65 -12.58
CA LYS A 83 -10.77 -7.63 -13.57
C LYS A 83 -10.57 -6.20 -13.06
N PHE A 84 -9.53 -5.99 -12.26
CA PHE A 84 -9.23 -4.70 -11.65
C PHE A 84 -10.40 -4.08 -10.85
N LEU A 85 -11.29 -4.89 -10.26
CA LEU A 85 -12.38 -4.43 -9.39
C LEU A 85 -11.88 -3.62 -8.17
N ASP A 86 -10.60 -3.72 -7.86
CA ASP A 86 -9.95 -2.94 -6.83
C ASP A 86 -9.62 -1.50 -7.25
N ILE A 87 -9.72 -1.15 -8.53
CA ILE A 87 -9.52 0.22 -9.01
C ILE A 87 -10.78 1.06 -8.73
N ASP A 88 -10.66 2.04 -7.82
CA ASP A 88 -11.75 2.98 -7.52
C ASP A 88 -11.96 3.99 -8.65
N SER A 89 -13.20 4.46 -8.79
CA SER A 89 -13.64 5.61 -9.59
C SER A 89 -12.74 6.83 -9.43
N LEU A 90 -12.21 7.08 -8.22
CA LEU A 90 -11.28 8.18 -7.94
C LEU A 90 -9.93 8.01 -8.66
N PHE A 91 -9.41 6.79 -8.79
CA PHE A 91 -8.18 6.55 -9.57
C PHE A 91 -8.41 6.74 -11.04
N LYS A 92 -9.53 6.19 -11.55
CA LYS A 92 -9.96 6.43 -12.92
C LYS A 92 -10.05 7.94 -13.19
N ARG A 93 -10.66 8.71 -12.29
CA ARG A 93 -10.80 10.16 -12.44
C ARG A 93 -9.49 10.95 -12.28
N ARG A 94 -8.59 10.52 -11.40
CA ARG A 94 -7.40 11.32 -11.04
C ARG A 94 -6.19 11.01 -11.91
N TYR A 95 -6.06 9.78 -12.39
CA TYR A 95 -4.91 9.34 -13.17
C TYR A 95 -5.32 9.04 -14.60
N VAL A 96 -6.38 8.24 -14.81
CA VAL A 96 -6.81 7.86 -16.16
C VAL A 96 -7.44 9.04 -16.90
N MET A 97 -8.31 9.83 -16.25
CA MET A 97 -8.99 10.96 -16.92
C MET A 97 -8.09 12.18 -17.08
N SER A 98 -7.23 12.51 -16.11
CA SER A 98 -6.27 13.61 -16.29
C SER A 98 -5.29 13.34 -17.43
N TRP A 99 -4.90 12.07 -17.60
CA TRP A 99 -4.13 11.60 -18.73
C TRP A 99 -4.93 11.64 -20.05
N LEU A 100 -6.14 11.09 -20.09
CA LEU A 100 -7.03 11.11 -21.28
C LEU A 100 -7.33 12.54 -21.75
N MET A 101 -7.57 13.46 -20.83
CA MET A 101 -7.89 14.86 -21.14
C MET A 101 -6.66 15.59 -21.69
N LYS A 102 -5.44 15.22 -21.28
CA LYS A 102 -4.19 15.78 -21.83
C LYS A 102 -3.98 15.34 -23.29
N GLU A 103 -4.19 14.05 -23.58
CA GLU A 103 -4.09 13.51 -24.94
C GLU A 103 -5.16 14.07 -25.90
N LEU A 104 -6.41 14.15 -25.45
CA LEU A 104 -7.51 14.68 -26.26
C LEU A 104 -7.42 16.20 -26.49
N SER A 105 -6.60 16.90 -25.71
CA SER A 105 -6.35 18.34 -25.85
C SER A 105 -5.14 18.70 -26.73
N GLN A 106 -4.42 17.70 -27.26
CA GLN A 106 -3.36 17.91 -28.25
C GLN A 106 -3.99 18.26 -29.62
N PRO A 107 -3.57 19.34 -30.30
CA PRO A 107 -4.27 19.89 -31.48
C PRO A 107 -4.17 19.05 -32.78
N ASN A 108 -3.76 17.77 -32.72
CA ASN A 108 -3.53 16.93 -33.90
C ASN A 108 -4.46 15.72 -34.04
N ILE A 109 -5.67 15.79 -33.51
CA ILE A 109 -6.77 14.96 -33.99
C ILE A 109 -7.73 15.89 -34.72
N LYS A 110 -7.72 15.84 -36.06
CA LYS A 110 -8.71 16.54 -36.89
C LYS A 110 -10.10 16.05 -36.50
N THR A 111 -10.82 16.82 -35.70
CA THR A 111 -12.27 16.70 -35.58
C THR A 111 -12.90 17.05 -36.93
N PRO A 112 -13.85 16.25 -37.45
CA PRO A 112 -14.67 16.69 -38.57
C PRO A 112 -15.40 17.96 -38.18
N GLN A 113 -15.23 19.00 -38.98
CA GLN A 113 -15.90 20.28 -38.81
C GLN A 113 -17.42 20.07 -38.79
N THR A 114 -18.08 20.56 -37.75
CA THR A 114 -19.46 21.02 -37.85
C THR A 114 -19.56 22.36 -37.12
N GLU A 115 -20.03 23.35 -37.88
CA GLU A 115 -20.24 24.74 -37.52
C GLU A 115 -21.45 24.89 -36.57
N GLY A 116 -21.41 25.90 -35.70
CA GLY A 116 -22.64 26.43 -35.08
C GLY A 116 -22.54 26.86 -33.61
N GLU A 117 -22.22 28.14 -33.41
CA GLU A 117 -22.88 29.08 -32.48
C GLU A 117 -22.75 28.99 -30.94
N ASN A 118 -22.14 30.08 -30.43
CA ASN A 118 -22.56 30.96 -29.33
C ASN A 118 -22.31 30.62 -27.84
N ASP A 119 -21.43 31.44 -27.26
CA ASP A 119 -21.23 31.73 -25.84
C ASP A 119 -22.53 32.14 -25.11
N ILE A 120 -22.82 31.51 -23.97
CA ILE A 120 -23.35 32.20 -22.76
C ILE A 120 -22.79 31.55 -21.49
N ALA A 121 -22.28 32.41 -20.61
CA ALA A 121 -21.67 32.18 -19.31
C ALA A 121 -22.43 31.25 -18.36
N PHE A 122 -21.70 30.55 -17.48
CA PHE A 122 -22.17 30.28 -16.11
C PHE A 122 -20.98 30.13 -15.14
N GLU A 123 -20.55 31.26 -14.60
CA GLU A 123 -19.72 31.33 -13.41
C GLU A 123 -20.63 31.30 -12.18
N HIS A 124 -20.16 30.63 -11.11
CA HIS A 124 -20.74 30.50 -9.76
C HIS A 124 -21.74 29.36 -9.46
N ALA A 125 -21.20 28.14 -9.31
CA ALA A 125 -21.63 27.22 -8.26
C ALA A 125 -20.45 26.32 -7.80
N THR A 126 -20.00 26.50 -6.55
CA THR A 126 -19.23 25.56 -5.69
C THR A 126 -18.17 24.63 -6.32
N ARG A 127 -16.90 24.91 -5.99
CA ARG A 127 -15.66 24.27 -6.47
C ARG A 127 -15.58 22.74 -6.24
N LEU A 128 -16.02 21.97 -7.23
CA LEU A 128 -15.40 20.74 -7.76
C LEU A 128 -16.13 20.37 -9.06
N THR A 129 -15.99 21.20 -10.08
CA THR A 129 -16.60 20.93 -11.40
C THR A 129 -15.58 20.27 -12.32
N VAL A 130 -15.90 19.03 -12.69
CA VAL A 130 -15.48 18.44 -13.98
C VAL A 130 -16.01 19.36 -15.07
N PRO A 131 -15.22 19.67 -16.13
CA PRO A 131 -15.73 20.42 -17.26
C PRO A 131 -16.99 19.73 -17.82
N PRO A 132 -18.11 20.44 -17.97
CA PRO A 132 -19.27 19.91 -18.64
C PRO A 132 -18.95 19.81 -20.13
N ILE A 133 -19.47 18.78 -20.77
CA ILE A 133 -19.19 18.37 -22.15
C ILE A 133 -17.82 17.66 -22.21
N TRP A 134 -17.86 16.35 -22.00
CA TRP A 134 -17.48 15.30 -22.97
C TRP A 134 -18.06 13.96 -22.45
N ASN A 135 -18.59 13.19 -23.41
CA ASN A 135 -19.84 12.45 -23.33
C ASN A 135 -19.74 11.09 -22.61
N GLU A 136 -20.68 10.81 -21.70
CA GLU A 136 -20.91 9.51 -21.05
C GLU A 136 -21.02 8.36 -22.09
N GLN A 137 -21.49 8.63 -23.32
CA GLN A 137 -21.52 7.67 -24.44
C GLN A 137 -20.15 7.31 -25.00
N LEU A 138 -19.14 8.20 -24.96
CA LEU A 138 -17.78 7.88 -25.41
C LEU A 138 -17.07 7.01 -24.37
N LEU A 139 -17.29 7.32 -23.08
CA LEU A 139 -16.84 6.48 -21.98
C LEU A 139 -17.49 5.10 -22.06
N LEU A 140 -18.81 5.00 -22.25
CA LEU A 140 -19.56 3.74 -22.40
C LEU A 140 -19.20 2.96 -23.68
N LYS A 141 -18.77 3.63 -24.76
CA LYS A 141 -18.28 3.01 -26.00
C LYS A 141 -16.91 2.34 -25.82
N HIS A 142 -16.06 2.88 -24.94
CA HIS A 142 -14.71 2.37 -24.68
C HIS A 142 -14.57 1.65 -23.34
N LEU A 143 -15.56 1.73 -22.43
CA LEU A 143 -15.57 1.03 -21.14
C LEU A 143 -15.47 -0.50 -21.30
N PRO A 144 -16.14 -1.14 -22.28
CA PRO A 144 -15.95 -2.55 -22.56
C PRO A 144 -14.51 -2.84 -23.01
N LYS A 145 -13.91 -1.97 -23.84
CA LYS A 145 -12.50 -2.09 -24.28
C LYS A 145 -11.50 -1.84 -23.15
N ILE A 146 -11.77 -0.93 -22.23
CA ILE A 146 -10.95 -0.65 -21.04
C ILE A 146 -11.02 -1.82 -20.03
N MET A 147 -12.14 -2.55 -20.00
CA MET A 147 -12.28 -3.77 -19.19
C MET A 147 -11.84 -5.05 -19.92
N GLU A 148 -11.61 -4.99 -21.24
CA GLU A 148 -11.08 -6.06 -22.08
C GLU A 148 -9.60 -5.89 -22.43
N TYR A 149 -9.00 -4.74 -22.12
CA TYR A 149 -7.60 -4.51 -22.36
C TYR A 149 -6.76 -5.56 -21.64
N SER A 150 -6.03 -6.32 -22.45
CA SER A 150 -4.92 -7.11 -21.95
C SER A 150 -3.86 -6.14 -21.39
N LEU A 151 -2.94 -6.67 -20.59
CA LEU A 151 -1.81 -5.87 -20.15
C LEU A 151 -1.01 -5.32 -21.32
N PHE A 152 -0.98 -6.05 -22.45
CA PHE A 152 -0.31 -5.61 -23.66
C PHE A 152 -0.95 -4.32 -24.20
N ASP A 153 -2.27 -4.22 -24.19
CA ASP A 153 -2.97 -3.01 -24.67
C ASP A 153 -2.81 -1.82 -23.71
N LEU A 154 -2.76 -2.09 -22.40
CA LEU A 154 -2.42 -1.05 -21.43
C LEU A 154 -0.96 -0.60 -21.58
N VAL A 155 -0.03 -1.51 -21.86
CA VAL A 155 1.41 -1.23 -22.01
C VAL A 155 1.72 -0.56 -23.36
N GLU A 156 1.06 -0.94 -24.47
CA GLU A 156 1.15 -0.20 -25.75
C GLU A 156 0.68 1.24 -25.58
N LEU A 157 -0.47 1.44 -24.93
CA LEU A 157 -1.01 2.77 -24.65
C LEU A 157 -0.09 3.62 -23.77
N LEU A 158 0.69 2.99 -22.89
CA LEU A 158 1.68 3.63 -22.03
C LEU A 158 3.02 3.90 -22.74
N ASN A 159 3.36 3.12 -23.77
CA ASN A 159 4.57 3.25 -24.57
C ASN A 159 4.45 4.28 -25.72
N GLU A 160 3.23 4.66 -26.12
CA GLU A 160 2.99 5.72 -27.11
C GLU A 160 3.00 7.15 -26.51
N LEU A 161 3.27 7.27 -25.21
CA LEU A 161 3.27 8.55 -24.49
C LEU A 161 4.53 9.37 -24.79
N PRO A 162 4.41 10.66 -25.15
CA PRO A 162 5.57 11.53 -25.24
C PRO A 162 6.08 11.89 -23.85
N GLU A 163 7.40 11.95 -23.73
CA GLU A 163 8.09 12.22 -22.48
C GLU A 163 7.85 13.68 -22.00
N GLN A 164 7.55 13.79 -20.69
CA GLN A 164 7.73 14.94 -19.77
C GLN A 164 6.62 16.02 -19.64
N ASP A 165 6.26 16.39 -18.39
CA ASP A 165 6.82 17.55 -17.65
C ASP A 165 5.97 17.86 -16.39
N ASN A 166 6.65 18.18 -15.27
CA ASN A 166 6.16 18.18 -13.87
C ASN A 166 5.11 19.26 -13.53
N LYS A 167 4.17 18.94 -12.59
CA LYS A 167 3.70 19.80 -11.45
C LYS A 167 2.31 19.40 -10.89
N VAL A 168 2.20 18.44 -9.95
CA VAL A 168 1.09 18.42 -8.96
C VAL A 168 1.51 17.80 -7.61
N CYS A 169 1.58 18.54 -6.51
CA CYS A 169 1.95 18.06 -5.15
C CYS A 169 3.43 17.62 -5.04
N THR A 170 4.30 18.62 -4.84
CA THR A 170 5.76 18.62 -5.11
C THR A 170 6.63 17.56 -4.43
N LYS A 171 6.09 16.67 -3.58
CA LYS A 171 6.83 15.51 -3.04
C LYS A 171 6.22 14.16 -3.36
N HIS A 172 4.89 14.03 -3.31
CA HIS A 172 4.22 12.76 -3.63
C HIS A 172 4.23 12.49 -5.13
N ALA A 173 4.10 13.55 -5.94
CA ALA A 173 4.13 13.40 -7.39
C ALA A 173 5.54 13.28 -7.94
N SER A 174 6.57 13.93 -7.38
CA SER A 174 7.93 13.77 -7.91
C SER A 174 8.37 12.30 -7.91
N TYR A 175 8.13 11.56 -6.81
CA TYR A 175 8.50 10.15 -6.73
C TYR A 175 7.62 9.20 -7.56
N LEU A 176 6.35 9.58 -7.82
CA LEU A 176 5.47 8.79 -8.69
C LEU A 176 5.71 9.10 -10.17
N GLU A 177 5.97 10.36 -10.51
CA GLU A 177 6.22 10.87 -11.86
C GLU A 177 7.54 10.31 -12.43
N GLU A 178 8.51 9.98 -11.58
CA GLU A 178 9.75 9.28 -11.95
C GLU A 178 9.55 7.78 -12.24
N LEU A 179 8.42 7.17 -11.85
CA LEU A 179 8.15 5.76 -12.09
C LEU A 179 7.49 5.55 -13.45
N SER A 180 7.80 4.43 -14.09
CA SER A 180 7.05 4.00 -15.28
C SER A 180 5.55 3.87 -14.94
N PRO A 181 4.65 4.08 -15.90
CA PRO A 181 3.22 4.05 -15.63
C PRO A 181 2.72 2.71 -15.04
N GLU A 182 3.34 1.58 -15.41
CA GLU A 182 3.04 0.26 -14.83
C GLU A 182 3.40 0.22 -13.34
N ARG A 183 4.55 0.79 -12.96
CA ARG A 183 4.98 0.87 -11.56
C ARG A 183 4.08 1.81 -10.76
N GLN A 184 3.62 2.91 -11.36
CA GLN A 184 2.62 3.80 -10.74
C GLN A 184 1.29 3.07 -10.49
N LEU A 185 0.79 2.32 -11.49
CA LEU A 185 -0.43 1.52 -11.36
C LEU A 185 -0.29 0.48 -10.24
N VAL A 186 0.83 -0.25 -10.21
CA VAL A 186 1.10 -1.24 -9.16
C VAL A 186 1.14 -0.59 -7.77
N SER A 187 1.83 0.52 -7.63
CA SER A 187 1.89 1.28 -6.36
C SER A 187 0.50 1.68 -5.88
N TYR A 188 -0.36 2.13 -6.80
CA TYR A 188 -1.74 2.44 -6.48
C TYR A 188 -2.53 1.19 -6.05
N LEU A 189 -2.47 0.11 -6.84
CA LEU A 189 -3.19 -1.13 -6.56
C LEU A 189 -2.84 -1.65 -5.16
N VAL A 190 -1.56 -1.73 -4.83
CA VAL A 190 -1.10 -2.17 -3.51
C VAL A 190 -1.60 -1.24 -2.41
N SER A 191 -1.46 0.08 -2.59
CA SER A 191 -1.92 1.09 -1.62
C SER A 191 -3.43 1.00 -1.38
N GLU A 192 -4.21 0.74 -2.42
CA GLU A 192 -5.66 0.60 -2.38
C GLU A 192 -6.08 -0.67 -1.65
N ARG A 193 -5.34 -1.78 -1.83
CA ARG A 193 -5.55 -3.02 -1.05
C ARG A 193 -5.31 -2.77 0.44
N PHE A 194 -4.27 -2.02 0.81
CA PHE A 194 -4.03 -1.60 2.20
C PHE A 194 -5.14 -0.72 2.75
N ARG A 195 -5.62 0.24 1.96
CA ARG A 195 -6.72 1.11 2.34
C ARG A 195 -7.99 0.30 2.62
N ARG A 196 -8.38 -0.59 1.69
CA ARG A 196 -9.58 -1.44 1.83
C ARG A 196 -9.47 -2.39 3.02
N PHE A 197 -8.29 -2.98 3.23
CA PHE A 197 -7.99 -3.82 4.39
C PHE A 197 -8.21 -3.06 5.72
N LEU A 198 -7.58 -1.90 5.88
CA LEU A 198 -7.69 -1.11 7.11
C LEU A 198 -9.11 -0.61 7.35
N LEU A 199 -9.83 -0.22 6.28
CA LEU A 199 -11.24 0.16 6.38
C LEU A 199 -12.13 -1.02 6.77
N SER A 200 -11.86 -2.22 6.26
CA SER A 200 -12.58 -3.46 6.63
C SER A 200 -12.41 -3.77 8.12
N HIS A 201 -11.18 -3.62 8.66
CA HIS A 201 -10.93 -3.79 10.09
C HIS A 201 -11.59 -2.70 10.92
N ALA A 202 -11.45 -1.44 10.52
CA ALA A 202 -12.06 -0.30 11.21
C ALA A 202 -13.58 -0.44 11.31
N ARG A 203 -14.23 -0.84 10.21
CA ARG A 203 -15.68 -1.10 10.16
C ARG A 203 -16.09 -2.19 11.13
N TYR A 204 -15.40 -3.33 11.09
CA TYR A 204 -15.69 -4.46 11.98
C TYR A 204 -15.58 -4.08 13.46
N ILE A 205 -14.52 -3.37 13.85
CA ILE A 205 -14.34 -2.90 15.24
C ILE A 205 -15.43 -1.89 15.61
N ASN A 206 -15.76 -0.96 14.73
CA ASN A 206 -16.79 0.04 14.99
C ASN A 206 -18.16 -0.60 15.19
N GLU A 207 -18.55 -1.55 14.33
CA GLU A 207 -19.80 -2.30 14.42
C GLU A 207 -19.86 -3.14 15.71
N THR A 208 -18.83 -3.95 15.97
CA THR A 208 -18.81 -4.86 17.14
C THR A 208 -18.69 -4.14 18.48
N ARG A 209 -18.19 -2.89 18.49
CA ARG A 209 -18.01 -2.09 19.72
C ARG A 209 -18.98 -0.93 19.85
N GLY A 210 -19.95 -0.79 18.94
CA GLY A 210 -20.89 0.33 18.94
C GLY A 210 -20.19 1.70 18.85
N ARG A 211 -19.04 1.76 18.15
CA ARG A 211 -18.23 2.98 17.99
C ARG A 211 -18.49 3.62 16.62
N THR A 212 -18.29 4.92 16.53
CA THR A 212 -18.27 5.68 15.28
C THR A 212 -16.94 6.43 15.13
N GLY A 213 -16.63 6.88 13.91
CA GLY A 213 -15.41 7.63 13.61
C GLY A 213 -14.20 6.77 13.22
N SER A 214 -13.04 7.41 13.10
CA SER A 214 -11.81 6.75 12.65
C SER A 214 -11.21 5.84 13.71
N LEU A 215 -10.96 4.58 13.36
CA LEU A 215 -10.23 3.65 14.23
C LEU A 215 -8.73 3.94 14.24
N PHE A 216 -8.15 4.18 13.06
CA PHE A 216 -6.71 4.40 12.87
C PHE A 216 -6.37 5.89 12.77
N GLN A 217 -5.10 6.23 13.02
CA GLN A 217 -4.51 7.46 12.52
C GLN A 217 -4.54 7.45 11.00
N LYS A 218 -4.68 8.64 10.39
CA LYS A 218 -5.00 8.90 8.98
C LYS A 218 -4.44 7.87 7.96
N ALA A 219 -3.46 8.22 7.14
CA ALA A 219 -2.87 7.26 6.22
C ALA A 219 -1.84 6.40 6.97
N PHE A 220 -1.73 5.12 6.58
CA PHE A 220 -0.70 4.25 7.13
C PHE A 220 0.69 4.79 6.77
N ARG A 221 1.62 4.59 7.69
CA ARG A 221 3.01 5.00 7.53
C ARG A 221 3.80 3.87 6.91
N ARG A 222 4.87 4.25 6.22
CA ARG A 222 5.78 3.35 5.54
C ARG A 222 7.20 3.89 5.63
N LYS A 223 8.17 3.00 5.77
CA LYS A 223 9.60 3.29 5.64
C LYS A 223 10.17 2.32 4.62
N HIS A 224 10.73 2.85 3.53
CA HIS A 224 11.42 2.06 2.52
C HIS A 224 12.74 1.52 3.10
N LEU A 225 13.04 0.26 2.80
CA LEU A 225 14.21 -0.46 3.29
C LEU A 225 15.10 -0.78 2.08
N PHE A 226 16.16 0.01 1.91
CA PHE A 226 17.03 -0.08 0.73
C PHE A 226 18.03 -1.23 0.82
N ASP A 227 18.52 -1.54 2.02
CA ASP A 227 19.57 -2.54 2.24
C ASP A 227 19.03 -3.82 2.89
N PRO A 228 19.44 -5.03 2.45
CA PRO A 228 19.07 -6.28 3.11
C PRO A 228 19.35 -6.31 4.62
N SER A 229 20.41 -5.64 5.11
CA SER A 229 20.70 -5.49 6.54
C SER A 229 19.66 -4.65 7.27
N ASP A 230 19.08 -3.61 6.61
CA ASP A 230 17.93 -2.88 7.14
C ASP A 230 16.71 -3.79 7.25
N VAL A 231 16.49 -4.67 6.25
CA VAL A 231 15.38 -5.63 6.26
C VAL A 231 15.51 -6.61 7.43
N LYS A 232 16.69 -7.21 7.65
CA LYS A 232 16.92 -8.09 8.82
C LYS A 232 16.67 -7.36 10.13
N SER A 233 17.23 -6.16 10.26
CA SER A 233 17.12 -5.36 11.48
C SER A 233 15.66 -4.99 11.78
N VAL A 234 14.87 -4.65 10.76
CA VAL A 234 13.44 -4.36 10.91
C VAL A 234 12.65 -5.62 11.28
N ILE A 235 12.92 -6.76 10.65
CA ILE A 235 12.27 -8.03 10.98
C ILE A 235 12.49 -8.36 12.47
N THR A 236 13.74 -8.24 12.92
CA THR A 236 14.11 -8.50 14.31
C THR A 236 13.46 -7.48 15.26
N TYR A 237 13.50 -6.19 14.92
CA TYR A 237 12.81 -5.13 15.67
C TYR A 237 11.31 -5.41 15.83
N ILE A 238 10.62 -5.79 14.75
CA ILE A 238 9.18 -6.07 14.76
C ILE A 238 8.87 -7.20 15.74
N ASN A 239 9.61 -8.31 15.71
CA ASN A 239 9.39 -9.43 16.63
C ASN A 239 9.71 -9.07 18.10
N HIS A 240 10.57 -8.08 18.35
CA HIS A 240 10.89 -7.57 19.69
C HIS A 240 9.97 -6.44 20.15
N ASN A 241 9.13 -5.91 19.28
CA ASN A 241 8.28 -4.75 19.56
C ASN A 241 7.39 -4.91 20.82
N PRO A 242 6.82 -6.09 21.14
CA PRO A 242 6.11 -6.27 22.42
C PRO A 242 6.95 -5.97 23.66
N ILE A 243 8.26 -6.23 23.62
CA ILE A 243 9.18 -5.92 24.72
C ILE A 243 9.47 -4.41 24.76
N HIS A 244 9.49 -3.72 23.62
CA HIS A 244 9.63 -2.25 23.54
C HIS A 244 8.45 -1.51 24.16
N HIS A 245 7.28 -2.13 24.19
CA HIS A 245 6.07 -1.60 24.81
C HIS A 245 5.75 -2.19 26.19
N GLY A 246 6.64 -3.00 26.78
CA GLY A 246 6.45 -3.59 28.10
C GLY A 246 5.32 -4.62 28.19
N ILE A 247 4.90 -5.21 27.07
CA ILE A 247 3.79 -6.19 26.99
C ILE A 247 4.31 -7.64 27.01
N GLY A 248 5.53 -7.87 26.54
CA GLY A 248 6.17 -9.18 26.55
C GLY A 248 7.50 -9.15 27.32
N GLY A 249 7.76 -10.17 28.13
CA GLY A 249 9.07 -10.33 28.79
C GLY A 249 10.17 -10.79 27.83
N ASP A 250 9.78 -11.47 26.76
CA ASP A 250 10.67 -11.98 25.71
C ASP A 250 9.98 -11.97 24.34
N TYR A 251 10.75 -11.93 23.24
CA TYR A 251 10.23 -11.92 21.87
C TYR A 251 9.49 -13.21 21.52
N ASN A 252 9.78 -14.31 22.22
CA ASN A 252 9.07 -15.58 22.08
C ASN A 252 7.83 -15.71 22.99
N SER A 253 7.59 -14.76 23.90
CA SER A 253 6.48 -14.86 24.85
C SER A 253 5.15 -14.33 24.29
N TYR A 254 5.19 -13.39 23.35
CA TYR A 254 4.00 -12.71 22.83
C TYR A 254 3.45 -13.40 21.57
N ASP A 255 2.18 -13.82 21.64
CA ASP A 255 1.55 -14.65 20.60
C ASP A 255 1.28 -13.92 19.29
N TRP A 256 1.20 -12.59 19.30
CA TRP A 256 0.80 -11.80 18.13
C TRP A 256 1.98 -11.19 17.39
N THR A 257 3.14 -11.85 17.45
CA THR A 257 4.24 -11.61 16.52
C THR A 257 4.39 -12.78 15.56
N SER A 258 5.08 -12.51 14.44
CA SER A 258 5.45 -13.54 13.49
C SER A 258 6.50 -14.52 14.00
N TYR A 259 7.24 -14.22 15.08
CA TYR A 259 8.42 -15.00 15.49
C TYR A 259 8.15 -16.51 15.55
N LYS A 260 7.13 -16.93 16.33
CA LYS A 260 6.72 -18.34 16.45
C LYS A 260 6.31 -18.92 15.10
N SER A 261 5.55 -18.17 14.30
CA SER A 261 5.08 -18.62 12.99
C SER A 261 6.21 -18.80 11.98
N SER A 262 7.31 -18.04 12.13
CA SER A 262 8.51 -18.16 11.32
C SER A 262 9.29 -19.45 11.62
N ILE A 263 9.53 -19.75 12.90
CA ILE A 263 10.39 -20.88 13.31
C ILE A 263 9.68 -22.24 13.32
N HIS A 264 8.36 -22.27 13.49
CA HIS A 264 7.59 -23.52 13.53
C HIS A 264 7.01 -23.88 12.17
N ASN A 265 6.76 -25.17 11.90
CA ASN A 265 6.25 -25.65 10.62
C ASN A 265 4.72 -25.46 10.44
N TYR A 266 4.18 -24.33 10.91
CA TYR A 266 2.77 -23.99 10.71
C TYR A 266 2.57 -23.28 9.36
N THR A 267 1.40 -23.47 8.75
CA THR A 267 0.92 -22.58 7.69
C THR A 267 0.84 -21.17 8.25
N SER A 268 1.53 -20.23 7.62
CA SER A 268 1.63 -18.85 8.09
C SER A 268 1.64 -17.87 6.92
N LEU A 269 1.39 -16.59 7.21
CA LEU A 269 1.55 -15.50 6.25
C LEU A 269 2.99 -15.34 5.75
N ILE A 270 3.97 -15.81 6.52
CA ILE A 270 5.39 -15.53 6.30
C ILE A 270 5.92 -16.36 5.12
N ASN A 271 6.59 -15.68 4.18
CA ASN A 271 7.31 -16.33 3.10
C ASN A 271 8.64 -16.89 3.64
N LYS A 272 8.57 -18.10 4.22
CA LYS A 272 9.72 -18.76 4.87
C LYS A 272 10.90 -18.97 3.93
N THR A 273 10.63 -19.34 2.67
CA THR A 273 11.69 -19.53 1.67
C THR A 273 12.52 -18.27 1.51
N LYS A 274 11.87 -17.12 1.27
CA LYS A 274 12.57 -15.83 1.15
C LYS A 274 13.17 -15.37 2.48
N LEU A 275 12.51 -15.65 3.60
CA LEU A 275 13.04 -15.34 4.93
C LEU A 275 14.36 -16.08 5.18
N TRP A 276 14.47 -17.36 4.81
CA TRP A 276 15.70 -18.12 4.97
C TRP A 276 16.79 -17.70 4.00
N THR A 277 16.45 -17.28 2.78
CA THR A 277 17.44 -16.62 1.91
C THR A 277 18.06 -15.40 2.60
N LEU A 278 17.25 -14.63 3.35
CA LEU A 278 17.73 -13.46 4.08
C LEU A 278 18.56 -13.84 5.32
N PHE A 279 18.12 -14.80 6.13
CA PHE A 279 18.76 -15.18 7.40
C PHE A 279 19.71 -16.39 7.29
N SER A 280 19.99 -16.85 6.09
CA SER A 280 20.66 -18.12 5.75
C SER A 280 19.82 -19.36 6.09
N ASP A 281 19.32 -19.47 7.32
CA ASP A 281 18.44 -20.53 7.78
C ASP A 281 17.68 -20.13 9.06
N VAL A 282 16.98 -21.09 9.66
CA VAL A 282 16.27 -20.90 10.94
C VAL A 282 17.24 -20.59 12.10
N SER A 283 18.45 -21.15 12.08
CA SER A 283 19.45 -20.94 13.13
C SER A 283 19.99 -19.52 13.10
N GLY A 284 20.30 -19.00 11.90
CA GLY A 284 20.71 -17.61 11.69
C GLY A 284 19.62 -16.63 12.09
N PHE A 285 18.34 -16.95 11.84
CA PHE A 285 17.21 -16.16 12.32
C PHE A 285 17.13 -16.10 13.85
N ILE A 286 17.26 -17.25 14.52
CA ILE A 286 17.25 -17.31 15.99
C ILE A 286 18.44 -16.55 16.58
N GLU A 287 19.62 -16.71 16.01
CA GLU A 287 20.85 -16.06 16.50
C GLU A 287 20.77 -14.54 16.36
N GLU A 288 20.25 -14.04 15.23
CA GLU A 288 20.02 -12.61 15.03
C GLU A 288 19.08 -12.02 16.10
N HIS A 289 18.03 -12.76 16.49
CA HIS A 289 17.12 -12.31 17.55
C HIS A 289 17.77 -12.28 18.93
N LYS A 290 18.57 -13.30 19.27
CA LYS A 290 19.34 -13.32 20.52
C LYS A 290 20.33 -12.15 20.58
N ARG A 291 21.07 -11.91 19.49
CA ARG A 291 22.03 -10.81 19.39
C ARG A 291 21.34 -9.46 19.60
N TYR A 292 20.19 -9.25 18.98
CA TYR A 292 19.41 -8.02 19.13
C TYR A 292 18.93 -7.81 20.56
N GLN A 293 18.45 -8.86 21.24
CA GLN A 293 18.03 -8.77 22.64
C GLN A 293 19.18 -8.35 23.57
N GLN A 294 20.40 -8.83 23.30
CA GLN A 294 21.60 -8.48 24.08
C GLN A 294 22.09 -7.04 23.84
N HIS A 295 22.01 -6.54 22.60
CA HIS A 295 22.53 -5.24 22.18
C HIS A 295 21.42 -4.21 21.90
N ARG A 296 20.33 -4.30 22.66
CA ARG A 296 19.09 -3.57 22.38
C ARG A 296 19.22 -2.05 22.35
N TRP A 297 20.13 -1.50 23.16
CA TRP A 297 20.37 -0.05 23.27
C TRP A 297 21.24 0.53 22.16
N GLU A 298 21.91 -0.32 21.37
CA GLU A 298 22.76 0.12 20.25
C GLU A 298 21.97 0.24 18.93
N ASN A 299 20.75 -0.31 18.88
CA ASN A 299 19.95 -0.44 17.67
C ASN A 299 18.87 0.63 17.49
N GLU A 300 19.11 1.85 18.02
CA GLU A 300 18.07 2.87 18.11
C GLU A 300 17.53 3.38 16.76
N ARG A 301 18.28 3.15 15.68
CA ARG A 301 17.96 3.58 14.30
C ARG A 301 16.63 3.04 13.76
N TYR A 302 16.10 1.97 14.35
CA TYR A 302 14.82 1.37 13.96
C TYR A 302 13.70 1.59 14.98
N TYR A 303 13.98 2.22 16.14
CA TYR A 303 12.90 2.75 16.97
C TYR A 303 12.20 3.83 16.18
N ILE A 304 11.03 3.47 15.68
CA ILE A 304 10.08 4.48 15.29
C ILE A 304 9.58 5.02 16.62
N GLU A 305 9.92 6.28 16.94
CA GLU A 305 9.46 6.97 18.14
C GLU A 305 7.94 6.91 18.18
N GLU A 306 7.45 5.92 18.90
CA GLU A 306 6.06 5.56 19.09
C GLU A 306 5.53 6.28 20.36
N VAL A 307 6.07 7.46 20.69
CA VAL A 307 5.78 8.22 21.91
C VAL A 307 4.33 8.63 21.98
#